data_AF-A0A6F8XKD0-F1
#
_entry.id   AF-A0A6F8XKD0-F1
#
_cell.length_a   1.000
_cell.length_b   1.000
_cell.length_c   1.000
_cell.angle_alpha   90.00
_cell.angle_beta   90.00
_cell.angle_gamma   90.00
#
_symmetry.space_group_name_H-M   'P 1'
#
loop_
_entity.id
_entity.type
_entity.pdbx_description
1 polymer ?
#
loop_
_entity_poly.entity_id
_entity_poly.type
_entity_poly.pdbx_seq_one_letter_code
_entity_poly.pdbx_strand_id
1 'polypeptide(L)'
;MALPQAAPAKSILSADDVKRIVDRIAHQILEKTHGAADTVLFGIPTRGVPLARRLADRIQTFEGIDVPVGVLDITLYRDDLRQHATRAIGPTEVPPAGVDGRRVVLVDDVLFSGRTVRAALDALSDIGRPRSVQLAVLVDRGHRELPIRADYVGKNIPTALSESVKVALDEIDGADEVKLYGVQHNEAPALRRGPGRGDRHAGPRHRGRDGHARRP
;
A
#
# COMPACT_ATOMS: atom_id res chain seq x y z
N MET A 1 -26.70 13.54 -17.73
CA MET A 1 -26.11 12.39 -17.01
C MET A 1 -24.94 12.94 -16.21
N ALA A 2 -25.09 13.07 -14.89
CA ALA A 2 -24.04 13.67 -14.05
C ALA A 2 -22.86 12.71 -13.92
N LEU A 3 -21.64 13.20 -14.13
CA LEU A 3 -20.41 12.46 -13.86
C LEU A 3 -20.38 12.10 -12.36
N PRO A 4 -19.97 10.87 -11.98
CA PRO A 4 -19.87 10.49 -10.58
C PRO A 4 -18.89 11.44 -9.86
N GLN A 5 -19.35 12.04 -8.77
CA GLN A 5 -18.55 12.93 -7.94
C GLN A 5 -17.35 12.13 -7.38
N ALA A 6 -16.13 12.59 -7.66
CA ALA A 6 -14.92 11.92 -7.19
C ALA A 6 -14.97 11.79 -5.66
N ALA A 7 -14.78 10.58 -5.15
CA ALA A 7 -14.74 10.32 -3.72
C ALA A 7 -13.72 11.25 -3.03
N PRO A 8 -13.99 11.74 -1.79
CA PRO A 8 -13.08 12.63 -1.10
C PRO A 8 -11.72 11.96 -0.92
N ALA A 9 -10.67 12.60 -1.43
CA ALA A 9 -9.30 12.15 -1.32
C ALA A 9 -8.61 12.85 -0.14
N LYS A 10 -8.01 12.07 0.76
CA LYS A 10 -7.16 12.60 1.83
C LYS A 10 -5.71 12.56 1.37
N SER A 11 -5.03 13.71 1.37
CA SER A 11 -3.59 13.76 1.15
C SER A 11 -2.85 13.14 2.34
N ILE A 12 -1.94 12.21 2.08
CA ILE A 12 -1.17 11.47 3.10
C ILE A 12 0.31 11.81 3.07
N LEU A 13 0.86 12.07 1.89
CA LEU A 13 2.25 12.49 1.68
C LEU A 13 2.29 13.59 0.62
N SER A 14 3.00 14.68 0.94
CA SER A 14 3.40 15.72 -0.01
C SER A 14 4.69 15.34 -0.74
N ALA A 15 5.07 16.12 -1.76
CA ALA A 15 6.34 15.95 -2.48
C ALA A 15 7.56 15.96 -1.54
N ASP A 16 7.59 16.89 -0.58
CA ASP A 16 8.66 16.96 0.42
C ASP A 16 8.71 15.71 1.30
N ASP A 17 7.56 15.13 1.64
CA ASP A 17 7.51 13.90 2.42
C ASP A 17 8.01 12.70 1.61
N VAL A 18 7.62 12.61 0.33
CA VAL A 18 8.12 11.57 -0.60
C VAL A 18 9.64 11.66 -0.70
N LYS A 19 10.19 12.86 -0.92
CA LYS A 19 11.64 13.08 -0.97
C LYS A 19 12.35 12.62 0.30
N ARG A 20 11.87 13.03 1.49
CA ARG A 20 12.44 12.60 2.78
C ARG A 20 12.35 11.09 2.98
N ILE A 21 11.27 10.47 2.54
CA ILE A 21 11.09 9.02 2.63
C ILE A 21 12.09 8.29 1.73
N VAL A 22 12.27 8.75 0.49
CA VAL A 22 13.25 8.17 -0.44
C VAL A 22 14.67 8.27 0.14
N ASP A 23 15.04 9.43 0.69
CA ASP A 23 16.34 9.63 1.35
C ASP A 23 16.53 8.65 2.51
N ARG A 24 15.49 8.48 3.34
CA ARG A 24 15.52 7.53 4.46
C ARG A 24 15.66 6.08 3.98
N ILE A 25 14.92 5.66 2.95
CA ILE A 25 15.03 4.29 2.41
C ILE A 25 16.43 4.06 1.85
N ALA A 26 17.00 5.03 1.12
CA ALA A 26 18.35 4.93 0.58
C ALA A 26 19.41 4.73 1.69
N HIS A 27 19.34 5.50 2.79
CA HIS A 27 20.19 5.27 3.95
C HIS A 27 19.98 3.88 4.58
N GLN A 28 18.74 3.43 4.72
CA GLN A 28 18.46 2.10 5.27
C GLN A 28 19.04 0.98 4.38
N ILE A 29 18.96 1.12 3.06
CA ILE A 29 19.60 0.18 2.11
C ILE A 29 21.10 0.19 2.36
N LEU A 30 21.75 1.35 2.37
CA LEU A 30 23.20 1.47 2.62
C LEU A 30 23.63 0.80 3.93
N GLU A 31 22.94 1.09 5.03
CA GLU A 31 23.21 0.50 6.34
C GLU A 31 23.04 -1.03 6.32
N LYS A 32 21.89 -1.53 5.86
CA LYS A 32 21.56 -2.97 5.89
C LYS A 32 22.43 -3.79 4.92
N THR A 33 22.93 -3.16 3.87
CA THR A 33 23.76 -3.81 2.83
C THR A 33 25.25 -3.59 2.99
N HIS A 34 25.67 -2.82 4.00
CA HIS A 34 27.07 -2.46 4.27
C HIS A 34 27.72 -1.72 3.08
N GLY A 35 27.02 -0.70 2.59
CA GLY A 35 27.46 0.14 1.48
C GLY A 35 27.00 -0.31 0.09
N ALA A 36 25.88 -1.03 -0.03
CA ALA A 36 25.29 -1.46 -1.31
C ALA A 36 26.21 -2.25 -2.26
N ALA A 37 27.34 -2.77 -1.77
CA ALA A 37 28.17 -3.70 -2.52
C ALA A 37 27.34 -4.93 -2.96
N ASP A 38 27.57 -5.39 -4.19
CA ASP A 38 26.82 -6.47 -4.85
C ASP A 38 25.29 -6.26 -4.91
N THR A 39 24.79 -5.03 -4.76
CA THR A 39 23.35 -4.74 -4.77
C THR A 39 22.88 -4.34 -6.16
N VAL A 40 21.69 -4.77 -6.55
CA VAL A 40 20.98 -4.36 -7.77
C VAL A 40 19.55 -4.02 -7.40
N LEU A 41 19.04 -2.89 -7.88
CA LEU A 41 17.64 -2.50 -7.69
C LEU A 41 16.83 -2.96 -8.89
N PHE A 42 15.64 -3.52 -8.65
CA PHE A 42 14.67 -3.82 -9.70
C PHE A 42 13.37 -3.12 -9.39
N GLY A 43 13.01 -2.15 -10.23
CA GLY A 43 11.72 -1.51 -10.16
C GLY A 43 10.63 -2.40 -10.76
N ILE A 44 9.55 -2.62 -10.02
CA ILE A 44 8.35 -3.26 -10.54
C ILE A 44 7.51 -2.17 -11.23
N PRO A 45 7.22 -2.30 -12.53
CA PRO A 45 6.47 -1.27 -13.25
C PRO A 45 5.05 -1.06 -12.69
N THR A 46 4.45 0.13 -12.82
CA THR A 46 4.96 1.35 -13.46
C THR A 46 5.84 2.18 -12.53
N ARG A 47 5.34 2.52 -11.34
CA ARG A 47 5.95 3.51 -10.44
C ARG A 47 7.10 2.98 -9.60
N GLY A 48 7.24 1.66 -9.43
CA GLY A 48 8.43 1.08 -8.80
C GLY A 48 9.72 1.36 -9.57
N VAL A 49 9.65 1.55 -10.89
CA VAL A 49 10.80 1.89 -11.76
C VAL A 49 11.39 3.28 -11.47
N PRO A 50 10.64 4.39 -11.59
CA PRO A 50 11.18 5.70 -11.22
C PRO A 50 11.59 5.73 -9.75
N LEU A 51 10.86 5.06 -8.84
CA LEU A 51 11.27 4.97 -7.44
C LEU A 51 12.63 4.27 -7.27
N ALA A 52 12.89 3.17 -7.98
CA ALA A 52 14.19 2.49 -7.96
C ALA A 52 15.32 3.38 -8.47
N ARG A 53 15.08 4.15 -9.54
CA ARG A 53 16.06 5.11 -10.07
C ARG A 53 16.37 6.21 -9.06
N ARG A 54 15.34 6.80 -8.44
CA ARG A 54 15.53 7.80 -7.37
C ARG A 54 16.34 7.24 -6.20
N LEU A 55 16.11 5.99 -5.80
CA LEU A 55 16.89 5.34 -4.75
C LEU A 55 18.36 5.17 -5.15
N ALA A 56 18.65 4.73 -6.37
CA ALA A 56 20.03 4.65 -6.88
C ALA A 56 20.70 6.03 -6.91
N ASP A 57 20.01 7.06 -7.39
CA ASP A 57 20.54 8.44 -7.43
C ASP A 57 20.86 8.96 -6.03
N ARG A 58 20.02 8.65 -5.04
CA ARG A 58 20.28 9.00 -3.64
C ARG A 58 21.47 8.25 -3.08
N ILE A 59 21.58 6.95 -3.33
CA ILE A 59 22.72 6.14 -2.89
C ILE A 59 24.02 6.69 -3.50
N GLN A 60 24.02 7.02 -4.79
CA GLN A 60 25.16 7.65 -5.46
C GLN A 60 25.50 9.00 -4.84
N THR A 61 24.50 9.81 -4.50
CA THR A 61 24.71 11.11 -3.85
C THR A 61 25.34 10.98 -2.46
N PHE A 62 24.95 9.95 -1.70
CA PHE A 62 25.38 9.79 -0.30
C PHE A 62 26.75 9.11 -0.17
N GLU A 63 27.06 8.12 -1.01
CA GLU A 63 28.27 7.29 -0.87
C GLU A 63 29.13 7.20 -2.15
N GLY A 64 28.68 7.79 -3.27
CA GLY A 64 29.40 7.71 -4.56
C GLY A 64 29.37 6.32 -5.20
N ILE A 65 28.39 5.50 -4.85
CA ILE A 65 28.23 4.12 -5.34
C ILE A 65 27.13 4.03 -6.40
N ASP A 66 27.53 3.67 -7.62
CA ASP A 66 26.61 3.48 -8.75
C ASP A 66 25.92 2.11 -8.63
N VAL A 67 24.71 2.10 -8.08
CA VAL A 67 23.89 0.88 -7.95
C VAL A 67 23.16 0.60 -9.26
N PRO A 68 23.35 -0.56 -9.90
CA PRO A 68 22.63 -0.91 -11.12
C PRO A 68 21.12 -0.98 -10.90
N VAL A 69 20.34 -0.44 -11.83
CA VAL A 69 18.88 -0.43 -11.79
C VAL A 69 18.31 -1.16 -13.01
N GLY A 70 17.47 -2.16 -12.77
CA GLY A 70 16.72 -2.89 -13.77
C GLY A 70 15.22 -2.65 -13.71
N VAL A 71 14.53 -3.19 -14.70
CA VAL A 71 13.06 -3.22 -14.79
C VAL A 71 12.61 -4.67 -14.76
N LEU A 72 11.67 -5.01 -13.88
CA LEU A 72 11.13 -6.37 -13.79
C LEU A 72 9.64 -6.36 -14.16
N ASP A 73 9.33 -6.66 -15.42
CA ASP A 73 7.94 -6.82 -15.84
C ASP A 73 7.39 -8.16 -15.34
N ILE A 74 6.33 -8.09 -14.55
CA ILE A 74 5.69 -9.25 -13.92
C ILE A 74 4.37 -9.63 -14.59
N THR A 75 4.01 -8.98 -15.70
CA THR A 75 2.68 -9.10 -16.32
C THR A 75 2.33 -10.55 -16.58
N LEU A 76 3.26 -11.34 -17.12
CA LEU A 76 3.03 -12.76 -17.43
C LEU A 76 2.98 -13.70 -16.19
N TYR A 77 3.39 -13.22 -15.02
CA TYR A 77 3.50 -14.01 -13.79
C TYR A 77 2.34 -13.79 -12.82
N ARG A 78 1.46 -12.84 -13.14
CA ARG A 78 0.28 -12.54 -12.34
C ARG A 78 -0.74 -13.68 -12.39
N ASP A 79 -1.27 -14.05 -11.23
CA ASP A 79 -2.25 -15.13 -11.08
C ASP A 79 -3.67 -14.72 -11.50
N ASP A 80 -3.92 -13.41 -11.63
CA ASP A 80 -5.21 -12.82 -11.98
C ASP A 80 -5.36 -12.46 -13.48
N LEU A 81 -4.41 -12.88 -14.33
CA LEU A 81 -4.41 -12.54 -15.78
C LEU A 81 -5.72 -12.88 -16.50
N ARG A 82 -6.38 -13.97 -16.10
CA ARG A 82 -7.66 -14.40 -16.69
C ARG A 82 -8.83 -13.49 -16.32
N GLN A 83 -8.70 -12.71 -15.24
CA GLN A 83 -9.76 -11.86 -14.70
C GLN A 83 -9.53 -10.37 -15.03
N HIS A 84 -8.26 -9.95 -15.18
CA HIS A 84 -7.90 -8.55 -15.41
C HIS A 84 -6.76 -8.44 -16.44
N ALA A 85 -7.08 -8.64 -17.72
CA ALA A 85 -6.14 -8.39 -18.82
C ALA A 85 -6.03 -6.88 -19.10
N THR A 86 -5.38 -6.13 -18.22
CA THR A 86 -5.44 -4.65 -18.27
C THR A 86 -4.13 -3.97 -18.59
N ARG A 87 -3.01 -4.69 -18.64
CA ARG A 87 -1.70 -4.08 -18.94
C ARG A 87 -1.02 -4.78 -20.11
N ALA A 88 -0.55 -3.98 -21.08
CA ALA A 88 0.35 -4.46 -22.12
C ALA A 88 1.66 -4.96 -21.50
N ILE A 89 2.15 -6.09 -21.99
CA ILE A 89 3.45 -6.64 -21.58
C ILE A 89 4.53 -5.60 -21.94
N GLY A 90 5.26 -5.15 -20.92
CA GLY A 90 6.45 -4.33 -21.07
C GLY A 90 7.72 -5.18 -21.04
N PRO A 91 8.88 -4.57 -21.35
CA PRO A 91 10.16 -5.27 -21.30
C PRO A 91 10.64 -5.44 -19.85
N THR A 92 11.22 -6.61 -19.58
CA THR A 92 12.15 -6.79 -18.46
C THR A 92 13.54 -6.36 -18.93
N GLU A 93 14.18 -5.47 -18.17
CA GLU A 93 15.50 -4.93 -18.46
C GLU A 93 16.46 -5.34 -17.34
N VAL A 94 17.37 -6.26 -17.65
CA VAL A 94 18.36 -6.76 -16.69
C VAL A 94 19.67 -5.96 -16.89
N PRO A 95 20.21 -5.30 -15.85
CA PRO A 95 21.49 -4.61 -15.97
C PRO A 95 22.61 -5.58 -16.36
N PRO A 96 23.69 -5.13 -17.01
CA PRO A 96 24.84 -5.98 -17.36
C PRO A 96 25.45 -6.72 -16.17
N ALA A 97 25.30 -6.13 -14.98
CA ALA A 97 25.61 -6.73 -13.69
C ALA A 97 24.97 -8.11 -13.45
N GLY A 98 23.82 -8.39 -14.06
CA GLY A 98 23.03 -9.60 -13.83
C GLY A 98 22.43 -9.65 -12.42
N VAL A 99 21.90 -10.82 -12.04
CA VAL A 99 21.31 -11.06 -10.71
C VAL A 99 22.03 -12.16 -9.92
N ASP A 100 22.83 -12.99 -10.59
CA ASP A 100 23.45 -14.18 -9.99
C ASP A 100 24.42 -13.82 -8.86
N GLY A 101 24.22 -14.44 -7.70
CA GLY A 101 25.05 -14.22 -6.51
C GLY A 101 24.95 -12.81 -5.91
N ARG A 102 24.09 -11.95 -6.45
CA ARG A 102 23.89 -10.56 -6.00
C ARG A 102 22.76 -10.43 -5.00
N ARG A 103 22.70 -9.28 -4.33
CA ARG A 103 21.54 -8.85 -3.55
C ARG A 103 20.60 -8.09 -4.47
N VAL A 104 19.40 -8.59 -4.64
CA VAL A 104 18.35 -7.89 -5.40
C VAL A 104 17.43 -7.18 -4.41
N VAL A 105 17.20 -5.89 -4.60
CA VAL A 105 16.16 -5.14 -3.91
C VAL A 105 15.05 -4.86 -4.92
N LEU A 106 13.91 -5.54 -4.75
CA LEU A 106 12.68 -5.23 -5.48
C LEU A 106 12.12 -3.91 -4.94
N VAL A 107 11.65 -3.06 -5.84
CA VAL A 107 11.12 -1.74 -5.50
C VAL A 107 9.71 -1.61 -6.07
N ASP A 108 8.74 -1.33 -5.19
CA ASP A 108 7.34 -1.13 -5.55
C ASP A 108 6.77 0.13 -4.86
N ASP A 109 5.70 0.69 -5.40
CA ASP A 109 5.09 1.89 -4.82
C ASP A 109 4.23 1.55 -3.59
N VAL A 110 3.40 0.52 -3.66
CA VAL A 110 2.47 0.13 -2.59
C VAL A 110 2.47 -1.38 -2.34
N LEU A 111 2.84 -1.78 -1.13
CA LEU A 111 2.63 -3.15 -0.66
C LEU A 111 1.22 -3.35 -0.09
N PHE A 112 0.43 -4.21 -0.74
CA PHE A 112 -0.93 -4.59 -0.35
C PHE A 112 -1.04 -6.09 -0.04
N SER A 113 -1.70 -6.90 -0.89
CA SER A 113 -1.90 -8.34 -0.67
C SER A 113 -0.61 -9.16 -0.72
N GLY A 114 0.42 -8.66 -1.42
CA GLY A 114 1.69 -9.33 -1.66
C GLY A 114 1.78 -10.07 -3.00
N ARG A 115 0.69 -10.17 -3.78
CA ARG A 115 0.67 -10.93 -5.05
C ARG A 115 1.61 -10.38 -6.12
N THR A 116 1.71 -9.05 -6.24
CA THR A 116 2.67 -8.36 -7.11
C THR A 116 4.10 -8.82 -6.81
N VAL A 117 4.49 -8.85 -5.54
CA VAL A 117 5.83 -9.25 -5.11
C VAL A 117 6.06 -10.74 -5.34
N ARG A 118 5.06 -11.60 -5.10
CA ARG A 118 5.16 -13.02 -5.44
C ARG A 118 5.44 -13.22 -6.92
N ALA A 119 4.70 -12.54 -7.79
CA ALA A 119 4.93 -12.61 -9.24
C ALA A 119 6.31 -12.09 -9.63
N ALA A 120 6.81 -11.04 -8.94
CA ALA A 120 8.19 -10.57 -9.11
C ALA A 120 9.23 -11.61 -8.70
N LEU A 121 9.00 -12.37 -7.62
CA LEU A 121 9.90 -13.44 -7.21
C LEU A 121 9.96 -14.58 -8.24
N ASP A 122 8.83 -14.93 -8.85
CA ASP A 122 8.81 -15.93 -9.94
C ASP A 122 9.57 -15.40 -11.16
N ALA A 123 9.27 -14.16 -11.60
CA ALA A 123 9.93 -13.54 -12.73
C ALA A 123 11.46 -13.44 -12.54
N LEU A 124 11.89 -13.09 -11.34
CA LEU A 124 13.31 -13.03 -10.98
C LEU A 124 13.97 -14.41 -11.02
N SER A 125 13.23 -15.47 -10.68
CA SER A 125 13.71 -16.86 -10.71
C SER A 125 13.94 -17.36 -12.15
N ASP A 126 13.25 -16.81 -13.14
CA ASP A 126 13.51 -17.13 -14.54
C ASP A 126 14.74 -16.38 -15.10
N ILE A 127 15.14 -15.28 -14.45
CA ILE A 127 16.31 -14.47 -14.84
C ILE A 127 17.61 -15.03 -14.25
N GLY A 128 17.60 -15.50 -13.01
CA GLY A 128 18.81 -16.02 -12.36
C GLY A 128 18.65 -16.39 -10.89
N ARG A 129 19.77 -16.44 -10.16
CA ARG A 129 19.87 -16.94 -8.78
C ARG A 129 20.54 -15.88 -7.87
N PRO A 130 19.79 -14.89 -7.39
CA PRO A 130 20.30 -13.93 -6.42
C PRO A 130 20.66 -14.61 -5.11
N ARG A 131 21.68 -14.08 -4.42
CA ARG A 131 22.09 -14.51 -3.07
C ARG A 131 21.01 -14.19 -2.03
N SER A 132 20.32 -13.07 -2.22
CA SER A 132 19.20 -12.65 -1.39
C SER A 132 18.29 -11.72 -2.17
N VAL A 133 17.00 -11.74 -1.83
CA VAL A 133 16.01 -10.80 -2.36
C VAL A 133 15.42 -10.02 -1.19
N GLN A 134 15.37 -8.71 -1.32
CA GLN A 134 14.78 -7.78 -0.38
C GLN A 134 13.69 -6.96 -1.06
N LEU A 135 12.84 -6.31 -0.28
CA LEU A 135 11.75 -5.48 -0.80
C LEU A 135 11.75 -4.09 -0.17
N ALA A 136 11.80 -3.06 -1.01
CA ALA A 136 11.60 -1.67 -0.65
C ALA A 136 10.26 -1.18 -1.20
N VAL A 137 9.44 -0.54 -0.35
CA VAL A 137 8.19 0.08 -0.79
C VAL A 137 8.02 1.49 -0.23
N LEU A 138 7.42 2.37 -1.03
CA LEU A 138 7.07 3.72 -0.55
C LEU A 138 5.98 3.64 0.51
N VAL A 139 4.96 2.80 0.30
CA VAL A 139 3.84 2.63 1.22
C VAL A 139 3.60 1.16 1.52
N ASP A 140 3.34 0.86 2.79
CA ASP A 140 2.71 -0.38 3.21
C ASP A 140 1.30 -0.09 3.72
N ARG A 141 0.28 -0.70 3.09
CA ARG A 141 -1.13 -0.49 3.45
C ARG A 141 -1.78 -1.67 4.17
N GLY A 142 -1.01 -2.71 4.53
CA GLY A 142 -1.51 -3.91 5.20
C GLY A 142 -2.28 -4.88 4.29
N HIS A 143 -3.18 -5.67 4.90
CA HIS A 143 -4.06 -6.66 4.24
C HIS A 143 -3.34 -7.74 3.43
N ARG A 144 -2.30 -8.31 4.04
CA ARG A 144 -1.54 -9.41 3.43
C ARG A 144 -2.40 -10.65 3.21
N GLU A 145 -2.31 -11.19 2.00
CA GLU A 145 -2.84 -12.52 1.65
C GLU A 145 -1.71 -13.54 1.52
N LEU A 146 -0.48 -13.06 1.34
CA LEU A 146 0.74 -13.87 1.30
C LEU A 146 1.68 -13.45 2.44
N PRO A 147 2.53 -14.36 2.96
CA PRO A 147 3.46 -14.08 4.06
C PRO A 147 4.67 -13.22 3.62
N ILE A 148 4.41 -12.13 2.90
CA ILE A 148 5.40 -11.23 2.32
C ILE A 148 5.43 -9.93 3.13
N ARG A 149 6.64 -9.52 3.51
CA ARG A 149 6.91 -8.25 4.19
C ARG A 149 8.00 -7.48 3.45
N ALA A 150 7.92 -6.16 3.52
CA ALA A 150 8.99 -5.31 3.03
C ALA A 150 10.11 -5.20 4.06
N ASP A 151 11.35 -5.16 3.56
CA ASP A 151 12.54 -4.84 4.33
C ASP A 151 12.64 -3.36 4.62
N TYR A 152 12.18 -2.53 3.68
CA TYR A 152 12.23 -1.08 3.74
C TYR A 152 10.84 -0.52 3.46
N VAL A 153 10.27 0.21 4.41
CA VAL A 153 8.95 0.81 4.30
C VAL A 153 9.05 2.31 4.47
N GLY A 154 8.53 3.05 3.49
CA GLY A 154 8.45 4.51 3.54
C GLY A 154 7.40 5.02 4.53
N LYS A 155 6.18 4.53 4.45
CA LYS A 155 5.13 4.81 5.44
C LYS A 155 4.16 3.64 5.57
N ASN A 156 3.87 3.26 6.81
CA ASN A 156 2.75 2.39 7.12
C ASN A 156 1.47 3.22 7.17
N ILE A 157 0.48 2.87 6.36
CA ILE A 157 -0.83 3.52 6.32
C ILE A 157 -1.88 2.46 6.67
N PRO A 158 -2.43 2.46 7.89
CA PRO A 158 -3.59 1.64 8.19
C PRO A 158 -4.75 2.03 7.26
N THR A 159 -5.31 1.07 6.55
CA THR A 159 -6.44 1.29 5.62
C THR A 159 -7.55 0.29 5.88
N ALA A 160 -8.78 0.61 5.49
CA ALA A 160 -9.83 -0.37 5.26
C ALA A 160 -9.66 -1.03 3.88
N LEU A 161 -10.25 -2.23 3.69
CA LEU A 161 -10.26 -2.91 2.39
C LEU A 161 -11.00 -2.09 1.31
N SER A 162 -11.98 -1.28 1.71
CA SER A 162 -12.73 -0.38 0.83
C SER A 162 -11.97 0.90 0.46
N GLU A 163 -10.82 1.16 1.10
CA GLU A 163 -10.00 2.31 0.76
C GLU A 163 -8.97 1.95 -0.32
N SER A 164 -8.50 2.95 -1.06
CA SER A 164 -7.43 2.82 -2.05
C SER A 164 -6.34 3.84 -1.78
N VAL A 165 -5.10 3.37 -1.72
CA VAL A 165 -3.93 4.25 -1.78
C VAL A 165 -3.59 4.48 -3.25
N LYS A 166 -3.37 5.74 -3.65
CA LYS A 166 -2.77 6.08 -4.94
C LYS A 166 -1.49 6.85 -4.71
N VAL A 167 -0.42 6.34 -5.29
CA VAL A 167 0.87 7.04 -5.40
C VAL A 167 0.89 7.73 -6.75
N ALA A 168 1.34 8.99 -6.76
CA ALA A 168 1.73 9.73 -7.94
C ALA A 168 3.22 10.06 -7.81
N LEU A 169 3.96 9.86 -8.89
CA LEU A 169 5.36 10.28 -9.01
C LEU A 169 5.51 11.17 -10.23
N ASP A 170 6.32 12.22 -10.12
CA ASP A 170 6.50 13.23 -11.15
C ASP A 170 6.79 12.64 -12.55
N GLU A 171 7.63 11.61 -12.64
CA GLU A 171 8.05 10.98 -13.90
C GLU A 171 6.91 10.29 -14.66
N ILE A 172 5.80 9.96 -13.98
CA ILE A 172 4.67 9.23 -14.55
C ILE A 172 3.39 10.09 -14.53
N ASP A 173 3.20 10.89 -13.49
CA ASP A 173 1.93 11.57 -13.19
C ASP A 173 2.04 13.10 -13.11
N GLY A 174 3.25 13.66 -13.19
CA GLY A 174 3.50 15.11 -13.11
C GLY A 174 3.36 15.73 -11.72
N ALA A 175 3.33 14.89 -10.67
CA ALA A 175 3.40 15.32 -9.28
C ALA A 175 3.88 14.19 -8.36
N ASP A 176 4.55 14.56 -7.26
CA ASP A 176 4.86 13.66 -6.16
C ASP A 176 3.82 13.80 -5.04
N GLU A 177 2.99 12.77 -4.86
CA GLU A 177 2.02 12.74 -3.77
C GLU A 177 1.51 11.32 -3.47
N VAL A 178 1.01 11.12 -2.25
CA VAL A 178 0.23 9.93 -1.90
C VAL A 178 -1.12 10.34 -1.36
N LYS A 179 -2.18 9.80 -1.95
CA LYS A 179 -3.58 10.06 -1.58
C LYS A 179 -4.28 8.78 -1.16
N LEU A 180 -5.14 8.90 -0.16
CA LEU A 180 -6.07 7.86 0.28
C LEU A 180 -7.48 8.21 -0.18
N TYR A 181 -8.15 7.27 -0.83
CA TYR A 181 -9.53 7.39 -1.30
C TYR A 181 -10.40 6.39 -0.54
N GLY A 182 -11.52 6.83 0.03
CA GLY A 182 -12.49 5.96 0.70
C GLY A 182 -13.88 6.06 0.06
N VAL A 183 -14.73 5.07 0.30
CA VAL A 183 -16.15 5.14 -0.08
C VAL A 183 -16.90 5.89 1.02
N GLN A 184 -17.61 6.98 0.68
CA GLN A 184 -18.56 7.56 1.63
C GLN A 184 -19.69 6.55 1.89
N HIS A 185 -19.81 6.06 3.12
CA HIS A 185 -21.10 5.55 3.57
C HIS A 185 -22.00 6.77 3.77
N ASN A 186 -22.89 7.00 2.81
CA ASN A 186 -24.00 7.93 3.02
C ASN A 186 -24.85 7.34 4.16
N GLU A 187 -24.74 7.88 5.36
CA GLU A 187 -25.65 7.52 6.44
C GLU A 187 -27.08 7.81 5.96
N ALA A 188 -27.90 6.78 5.84
CA ALA A 188 -29.31 6.95 5.53
C ALA A 188 -29.92 7.92 6.57
N PRO A 189 -30.71 8.93 6.16
CA PRO A 189 -31.25 9.89 7.10
C PRO A 189 -32.09 9.13 8.13
N ALA A 190 -31.73 9.29 9.42
CA ALA A 190 -32.42 8.70 10.54
C ALA A 190 -33.94 8.87 10.34
N LEU A 191 -34.64 7.74 10.22
CA LEU A 191 -36.09 7.70 10.06
C LEU A 191 -36.70 8.49 11.24
N ARG A 192 -37.23 9.68 10.95
CA ARG A 192 -37.93 10.50 11.94
C ARG A 192 -39.06 9.66 12.50
N ARG A 193 -38.94 9.22 13.76
CA ARG A 193 -40.05 8.64 14.50
C ARG A 193 -41.15 9.70 14.58
N GLY A 194 -42.27 9.46 13.91
CA GLY A 194 -43.44 10.32 13.97
C GLY A 194 -44.01 10.39 15.39
N PRO A 195 -44.78 11.44 15.72
CA PRO A 195 -45.35 11.60 17.05
C PRO A 195 -46.44 10.54 17.26
N GLY A 196 -46.26 9.72 18.29
CA GLY A 196 -47.27 8.75 18.71
C GLY A 196 -48.57 9.45 19.14
N ARG A 197 -49.60 9.34 18.31
CA ARG A 197 -50.99 9.19 18.79
C ARG A 197 -51.04 7.77 19.36
N GLY A 198 -51.40 7.47 20.59
CA GLY A 198 -52.28 8.14 21.54
C GLY A 198 -53.21 7.03 22.00
N ASP A 199 -53.29 6.76 23.31
CA ASP A 199 -54.47 6.10 23.88
C ASP A 199 -54.64 6.50 25.33
N ARG A 200 -55.78 7.14 25.58
CA ARG A 200 -56.36 7.38 26.89
C ARG A 200 -57.23 6.18 27.19
N HIS A 201 -57.18 5.61 28.39
CA HIS A 201 -58.40 5.20 29.09
C HIS A 201 -58.22 5.08 30.60
N ALA A 202 -59.32 5.38 31.28
CA ALA A 202 -59.49 5.61 32.72
C ALA A 202 -59.38 4.34 33.59
N GLY A 203 -59.13 4.56 34.89
CA GLY A 203 -58.98 3.56 35.98
C GLY A 203 -60.24 2.76 36.35
N PRO A 204 -60.54 2.38 37.64
CA PRO A 204 -60.04 2.93 38.91
C PRO A 204 -59.64 1.90 40.03
N ARG A 205 -58.95 2.43 41.05
CA ARG A 205 -58.94 2.12 42.50
C ARG A 205 -59.08 0.67 43.01
N HIS A 206 -58.12 0.25 43.85
CA HIS A 206 -58.45 -0.39 45.14
C HIS A 206 -57.41 -0.10 46.23
N ARG A 207 -57.90 0.29 47.42
CA ARG A 207 -57.18 0.37 48.70
C ARG A 207 -57.15 -1.01 49.38
N GLY A 208 -56.10 -1.26 50.16
CA GLY A 208 -56.03 -2.30 51.21
C GLY A 208 -54.58 -2.78 51.37
N ARG A 209 -53.82 -2.26 52.33
CA ARG A 209 -53.69 -2.66 53.76
C ARG A 209 -52.71 -3.82 53.97
N ASP A 210 -51.76 -3.55 54.87
CA ASP A 210 -51.07 -4.44 55.82
C ASP A 210 -50.21 -5.56 55.20
N GLY A 211 -49.00 -5.88 55.64
CA GLY A 211 -48.26 -5.61 56.86
C GLY A 211 -47.24 -6.75 57.01
N HIS A 212 -46.09 -6.46 57.63
CA HIS A 212 -45.12 -7.42 58.18
C HIS A 212 -44.29 -8.33 57.26
N ALA A 213 -42.99 -8.02 57.19
CA ALA A 213 -41.94 -9.02 57.46
C ALA A 213 -40.71 -8.32 58.07
N ARG A 214 -40.50 -8.54 59.36
CA ARG A 214 -39.19 -8.37 60.02
C ARG A 214 -38.48 -9.73 59.93
N ARG A 215 -37.31 -9.75 59.27
CA ARG A 215 -36.02 -10.46 59.55
C ARG A 215 -36.02 -11.93 60.05
N PRO A 216 -34.86 -12.62 60.04
CA PRO A 216 -33.58 -12.32 59.35
C PRO A 216 -33.32 -13.19 58.12
#